data_AF-B2BGF0-F1
#
_entry.id   AF-B2BGF0-F1
#
_cell.length_a   1.000
_cell.length_b   1.000
_cell.length_c   1.000
_cell.angle_alpha   90.00
_cell.angle_beta   90.00
_cell.angle_gamma   90.00
#
_symmetry.space_group_name_H-M   'P 1'
#
loop_
_entity.id
_entity.type
_entity.pdbx_description
1 polymer ?
#
loop_
_entity_poly.entity_id
_entity_poly.type
_entity_poly.pdbx_seq_one_letter_code
_entity_poly.pdbx_strand_id
1 'polypeptide(L)'
;WIPSNIWVGVGQMTKEDIVFPLAPVYKKAGIDYRQALAVSIHPNGKADSDAPYIVIESTEEATKGQTEELTYDYLINATGPKLNFDATSGLGNGKGELGEHTVSVCTADHAVHANEELEKILEKAKAGEKQKLLIGTGHGMCTCQGAAFEYIFNVEHEARKAGIRDMLDIKWISNESFLGDFGMGGLHLKVGGYTVSSKLFAESLYAERNVPWIIGAHVNNVESGKIHYELLDGSMGEEEFDFAML
;
A
#
# COMPACT_ATOMS: atom_id res chain seq x y z
N TRP A 1 -11.49 -4.66 -5.18
CA TRP A 1 -11.17 -5.58 -4.08
C TRP A 1 -9.73 -5.33 -3.68
N ILE A 2 -9.52 -4.59 -2.58
CA ILE A 2 -8.20 -4.04 -2.21
C ILE A 2 -7.09 -5.11 -2.05
N PRO A 3 -7.34 -6.29 -1.44
CA PRO A 3 -6.31 -7.31 -1.31
C PRO A 3 -5.70 -7.78 -2.63
N SER A 4 -6.41 -7.67 -3.76
CA SER A 4 -5.88 -8.08 -5.07
C SER A 4 -4.95 -7.06 -5.72
N ASN A 5 -4.80 -5.85 -5.17
CA ASN A 5 -3.90 -4.83 -5.74
C ASN A 5 -2.45 -5.35 -5.84
N ILE A 6 -2.00 -6.15 -4.88
CA ILE A 6 -0.66 -6.75 -4.89
C ILE A 6 -0.45 -7.74 -6.06
N TRP A 7 -1.52 -8.34 -6.60
CA TRP A 7 -1.48 -9.20 -7.78
C TRP A 7 -1.53 -8.38 -9.08
N VAL A 8 -2.26 -7.27 -9.07
CA VAL A 8 -2.22 -6.27 -10.16
C VAL A 8 -0.83 -5.67 -10.28
N GLY A 9 -0.18 -5.36 -9.16
CA GLY A 9 1.17 -4.78 -9.12
C GLY A 9 2.29 -5.67 -9.68
N VAL A 10 2.03 -6.95 -9.90
CA VAL A 10 2.97 -7.88 -10.57
C VAL A 10 2.42 -8.43 -11.89
N GLY A 11 1.34 -7.85 -12.41
CA GLY A 11 0.75 -8.22 -13.70
C GLY A 11 0.04 -9.58 -13.72
N GLN A 12 -0.28 -10.18 -12.57
CA GLN A 12 -1.05 -11.44 -12.50
C GLN A 12 -2.56 -11.21 -12.58
N MET A 13 -3.03 -9.97 -12.35
CA MET A 13 -4.43 -9.57 -12.51
C MET A 13 -4.50 -8.20 -13.20
N THR A 14 -5.62 -7.92 -13.86
CA THR A 14 -5.92 -6.59 -14.41
C THR A 14 -6.73 -5.75 -13.42
N LYS A 15 -6.78 -4.43 -13.64
CA LYS A 15 -7.63 -3.54 -12.83
C LYS A 15 -9.10 -3.94 -12.94
N GLU A 16 -9.53 -4.31 -14.14
CA GLU A 16 -10.89 -4.71 -14.47
C GLU A 16 -11.32 -5.98 -13.72
N ASP A 17 -10.40 -6.89 -13.42
CA ASP A 17 -10.69 -8.10 -12.64
C ASP A 17 -11.07 -7.80 -11.18
N ILE A 18 -10.68 -6.63 -10.67
CA ILE A 18 -10.78 -6.29 -9.24
C ILE A 18 -11.71 -5.11 -8.95
N VAL A 19 -12.22 -4.42 -9.96
CA VAL A 19 -13.17 -3.31 -9.81
C VAL A 19 -14.52 -3.62 -10.45
N PHE A 20 -15.59 -3.07 -9.89
CA PHE A 20 -16.93 -3.20 -10.48
C PHE A 20 -17.77 -1.96 -10.13
N PRO A 21 -18.75 -1.59 -10.96
CA PRO A 21 -19.62 -0.45 -10.70
C PRO A 21 -20.56 -0.72 -9.52
N LEU A 22 -20.56 0.19 -8.54
CA LEU A 22 -21.34 0.06 -7.32
C LEU A 22 -22.84 0.35 -7.51
N ALA A 23 -23.17 1.37 -8.31
CA ALA A 23 -24.55 1.82 -8.52
C ALA A 23 -25.56 0.70 -8.88
N PRO A 24 -25.31 -0.20 -9.86
CA PRO A 24 -26.25 -1.27 -10.17
C PRO A 24 -26.41 -2.29 -9.03
N VAL A 25 -25.36 -2.52 -8.25
CA VAL A 25 -25.38 -3.45 -7.10
C VAL A 25 -26.25 -2.89 -5.97
N TYR A 26 -26.01 -1.63 -5.57
CA TYR A 26 -26.80 -0.98 -4.52
C TYR A 26 -28.26 -0.78 -4.93
N LYS A 27 -28.53 -0.44 -6.20
CA LYS A 27 -29.89 -0.33 -6.73
C LYS A 27 -30.66 -1.66 -6.61
N LYS A 28 -30.02 -2.79 -6.92
CA LYS A 28 -30.64 -4.12 -6.77
C LYS A 28 -30.96 -4.45 -5.30
N ALA A 29 -30.17 -3.94 -4.37
CA ALA A 29 -30.38 -4.10 -2.93
C ALA A 29 -31.38 -3.08 -2.33
N GLY A 30 -31.89 -2.13 -3.13
CA GLY A 30 -32.79 -1.07 -2.64
C GLY A 30 -32.08 -0.02 -1.77
N ILE A 31 -30.76 0.14 -1.92
CA ILE A 31 -29.95 1.12 -1.17
C ILE A 31 -29.79 2.38 -2.02
N ASP A 32 -30.07 3.54 -1.43
CA ASP A 32 -29.75 4.84 -2.03
C ASP A 32 -28.23 5.01 -2.09
N TYR A 33 -27.70 5.17 -3.30
CA TYR A 33 -26.27 5.29 -3.57
C TYR A 33 -25.99 6.66 -4.18
N ARG A 34 -25.10 7.41 -3.53
CA ARG A 34 -24.63 8.72 -4.00
C ARG A 34 -23.16 8.62 -4.38
N GLN A 35 -22.82 8.86 -5.64
CA GLN A 35 -21.43 8.97 -6.10
C GLN A 35 -20.91 10.39 -5.77
N ALA A 36 -20.44 10.55 -4.53
CA ALA A 36 -20.06 11.84 -3.97
C ALA A 36 -18.95 11.71 -2.92
N LEU A 37 -18.24 12.81 -2.69
CA LEU A 37 -17.28 12.98 -1.59
C LEU A 37 -18.01 13.58 -0.38
N ALA A 38 -17.93 12.96 0.80
CA ALA A 38 -18.39 13.59 2.04
C ALA A 38 -17.35 14.62 2.52
N VAL A 39 -17.72 15.90 2.57
CA VAL A 39 -16.79 17.00 2.87
C VAL A 39 -16.83 17.45 4.33
N SER A 40 -17.98 17.30 5.00
CA SER A 40 -18.11 17.64 6.43
C SER A 40 -19.20 16.83 7.12
N ILE A 41 -19.03 16.64 8.44
CA ILE A 41 -19.98 15.97 9.32
C ILE A 41 -20.43 16.97 10.38
N HIS A 42 -21.75 17.15 10.51
CA HIS A 42 -22.38 18.09 11.42
C HIS A 42 -23.29 17.32 12.41
N PRO A 43 -22.73 16.75 13.49
CA PRO A 43 -23.46 15.85 14.38
C PRO A 43 -24.44 16.54 15.33
N ASN A 44 -24.36 17.87 15.47
CA ASN A 44 -25.24 18.67 16.33
C ASN A 44 -26.22 19.52 15.51
N GLY A 45 -26.36 19.23 14.22
CA GLY A 45 -27.15 20.05 13.31
C GLY A 45 -26.58 21.46 13.10
N LYS A 46 -27.47 22.44 12.98
CA LYS A 46 -27.20 23.85 12.65
C LYS A 46 -28.09 24.77 13.48
N ALA A 47 -27.91 26.09 13.34
CA ALA A 47 -28.52 27.09 14.21
C ALA A 47 -30.06 27.00 14.33
N ASP A 48 -30.73 26.48 13.31
CA ASP A 48 -32.19 26.35 13.20
C ASP A 48 -32.71 24.90 13.30
N SER A 49 -31.84 23.90 13.51
CA SER A 49 -32.23 22.49 13.58
C SER A 49 -31.19 21.64 14.30
N ASP A 50 -31.61 20.85 15.27
CA ASP A 50 -30.75 19.89 15.97
C ASP A 50 -30.51 18.60 15.15
N ALA A 51 -31.11 18.47 13.96
CA ALA A 51 -30.97 17.27 13.13
C ALA A 51 -29.54 17.16 12.56
N PRO A 52 -28.81 16.06 12.81
CA PRO A 52 -27.46 15.91 12.32
C PRO A 52 -27.45 15.65 10.81
N TYR A 53 -26.41 16.12 10.13
CA TYR A 53 -26.28 15.99 8.69
C TYR A 53 -24.82 15.86 8.24
N ILE A 54 -24.63 15.41 7.00
CA ILE A 54 -23.37 15.49 6.28
C ILE A 54 -23.53 16.43 5.09
N VAL A 55 -22.44 17.07 4.69
CA VAL A 55 -22.37 17.74 3.38
C VAL A 55 -21.63 16.81 2.43
N ILE A 56 -22.22 16.53 1.28
CA ILE A 56 -21.57 15.79 0.20
C ILE A 56 -21.38 16.68 -1.02
N GLU A 57 -20.35 16.40 -1.80
CA GLU A 57 -20.07 17.02 -3.09
C GLU A 57 -20.06 15.95 -4.18
N SER A 58 -20.88 16.10 -5.21
CA SER A 58 -21.01 15.10 -6.26
C SER A 58 -19.71 14.94 -7.06
N THR A 59 -19.34 13.69 -7.31
CA THR A 59 -18.18 13.30 -8.14
C THR A 59 -18.60 12.72 -9.49
N GLU A 60 -19.91 12.61 -9.75
CA GLU A 60 -20.44 12.22 -11.06
C GLU A 60 -20.20 13.33 -12.08
N GLU A 61 -19.83 12.96 -13.30
CA GLU A 61 -19.49 13.94 -14.35
C GLU A 61 -20.65 14.92 -14.63
N ALA A 62 -21.89 14.46 -14.58
CA ALA A 62 -23.07 15.28 -14.88
C ALA A 62 -23.39 16.34 -13.80
N THR A 63 -22.99 16.10 -12.55
CA THR A 63 -23.34 16.94 -11.39
C THR A 63 -22.11 17.35 -10.59
N LYS A 64 -20.92 17.21 -11.16
CA LYS A 64 -19.63 17.41 -10.48
C LYS A 64 -19.57 18.75 -9.74
N GLY A 65 -19.18 18.71 -8.48
CA GLY A 65 -19.07 19.90 -7.63
C GLY A 65 -20.37 20.41 -7.03
N GLN A 66 -21.53 19.82 -7.37
CA GLN A 66 -22.79 20.16 -6.70
C GLN A 66 -22.79 19.62 -5.27
N THR A 67 -23.23 20.46 -4.34
CA THR A 67 -23.28 20.11 -2.91
C THR A 67 -24.69 19.80 -2.45
N GLU A 68 -24.80 18.90 -1.48
CA GLU A 68 -26.07 18.47 -0.88
C GLU A 68 -25.89 18.24 0.62
N GLU A 69 -26.89 18.67 1.42
CA GLU A 69 -26.99 18.32 2.83
C GLU A 69 -27.86 17.07 2.99
N LEU A 70 -27.32 16.02 3.61
CA LEU A 70 -28.04 14.79 3.91
C LEU A 70 -28.17 14.60 5.42
N THR A 71 -29.40 14.61 5.91
CA THR A 71 -29.69 14.30 7.33
C THR A 71 -29.61 12.80 7.58
N TYR A 72 -29.30 12.40 8.81
CA TYR A 72 -29.22 10.99 9.21
C TYR A 72 -29.69 10.79 10.65
N ASP A 73 -30.13 9.57 10.98
CA ASP A 73 -30.32 9.15 12.37
C ASP A 73 -29.05 8.50 12.95
N TYR A 74 -28.32 7.77 12.09
CA TYR A 74 -27.08 7.09 12.41
C TYR A 74 -26.04 7.30 11.30
N LEU A 75 -24.79 7.53 11.68
CA LEU A 75 -23.67 7.69 10.74
C LEU A 75 -22.64 6.58 10.97
N ILE A 76 -22.34 5.82 9.92
CA ILE A 76 -21.23 4.87 9.87
C ILE A 76 -20.11 5.50 9.05
N ASN A 77 -19.01 5.87 9.70
CA ASN A 77 -17.83 6.36 9.00
C ASN A 77 -16.94 5.17 8.58
N ALA A 78 -16.91 4.88 7.28
CA ALA A 78 -16.11 3.81 6.67
C ALA A 78 -15.26 4.31 5.49
N THR A 79 -14.69 5.52 5.59
CA THR A 79 -13.92 6.16 4.49
C THR A 79 -12.58 5.49 4.18
N GLY A 80 -12.15 4.53 5.00
CA GLY A 80 -10.84 3.89 4.85
C GLY A 80 -9.67 4.82 5.19
N PRO A 81 -8.44 4.43 4.81
CA PRO A 81 -7.24 5.20 5.14
C PRO A 81 -7.05 6.38 4.18
N LYS A 82 -6.61 7.53 4.73
CA LYS A 82 -5.90 8.55 3.94
C LYS A 82 -4.44 8.13 3.83
N LEU A 83 -3.96 7.91 2.60
CA LEU A 83 -2.56 7.58 2.34
C LEU A 83 -1.72 8.83 2.58
N ASN A 84 -0.87 8.82 3.60
CA ASN A 84 -0.12 9.99 4.04
C ASN A 84 1.33 9.96 3.56
N PHE A 85 1.54 9.92 2.24
CA PHE A 85 2.88 9.87 1.65
C PHE A 85 3.74 11.08 2.05
N ASP A 86 3.13 12.25 2.22
CA ASP A 86 3.80 13.48 2.66
C ASP A 86 4.33 13.43 4.11
N ALA A 87 4.02 12.38 4.88
CA ALA A 87 4.66 12.16 6.17
C ALA A 87 6.16 11.87 6.04
N THR A 88 6.60 11.38 4.87
CA THR A 88 8.00 11.12 4.54
C THR A 88 8.41 12.06 3.41
N SER A 89 9.48 12.83 3.62
CA SER A 89 9.99 13.75 2.60
C SER A 89 10.33 12.99 1.31
N GLY A 90 9.85 13.48 0.16
CA GLY A 90 10.10 12.88 -1.16
C GLY A 90 9.33 11.58 -1.46
N LEU A 91 8.66 10.97 -0.48
CA LEU A 91 7.75 9.84 -0.73
C LEU A 91 6.43 10.33 -1.31
N GLY A 92 5.94 11.49 -0.85
CA GLY A 92 4.78 12.20 -1.39
C GLY A 92 5.15 13.41 -2.24
N ASN A 93 4.17 13.92 -2.99
CA ASN A 93 4.34 15.10 -3.86
C ASN A 93 4.04 16.45 -3.17
N GLY A 94 3.81 16.46 -1.85
CA GLY A 94 3.43 17.64 -1.07
C GLY A 94 1.95 18.04 -1.20
N LYS A 95 1.14 17.25 -1.91
CA LYS A 95 -0.31 17.45 -2.10
C LYS A 95 -1.14 16.27 -1.62
N GLY A 96 -0.53 15.35 -0.87
CA GLY A 96 -1.16 14.14 -0.32
C GLY A 96 -1.21 12.97 -1.30
N GLU A 97 -0.48 13.03 -2.42
CA GLU A 97 -0.38 11.95 -3.40
C GLU A 97 1.04 11.37 -3.41
N LEU A 98 1.19 10.22 -4.06
CA LEU A 98 2.48 9.54 -4.22
C LEU A 98 3.47 10.43 -5.01
N GLY A 99 4.73 10.45 -4.60
CA GLY A 99 5.83 11.08 -5.32
C GLY A 99 6.29 10.27 -6.53
N GLU A 100 7.36 10.73 -7.19
CA GLU A 100 7.83 10.15 -8.46
C GLU A 100 8.91 9.07 -8.29
N HIS A 101 9.49 8.94 -7.09
CA HIS A 101 10.68 8.11 -6.87
C HIS A 101 10.37 6.66 -6.47
N THR A 102 9.12 6.37 -6.12
CA THR A 102 8.70 5.06 -5.59
C THR A 102 7.31 4.70 -6.13
N VAL A 103 6.93 3.44 -5.97
CA VAL A 103 5.59 2.96 -6.29
C VAL A 103 4.84 2.51 -5.05
N SER A 104 3.53 2.33 -5.17
CA SER A 104 2.65 1.86 -4.09
C SER A 104 1.67 0.83 -4.63
N VAL A 105 1.09 0.00 -3.76
CA VAL A 105 0.02 -0.96 -4.12
C VAL A 105 -1.25 -0.74 -3.29
N CYS A 106 -1.37 0.40 -2.62
CA CYS A 106 -2.51 0.70 -1.75
C CYS A 106 -3.82 0.94 -2.52
N THR A 107 -3.75 1.40 -3.77
CA THR A 107 -4.91 1.60 -4.66
C THR A 107 -4.73 0.80 -5.94
N ALA A 108 -5.83 0.58 -6.67
CA ALA A 108 -5.76 -0.11 -7.96
C ALA A 108 -4.92 0.67 -8.98
N ASP A 109 -4.99 2.01 -8.97
CA ASP A 109 -4.19 2.86 -9.85
C ASP A 109 -2.71 2.82 -9.49
N HIS A 110 -2.37 2.86 -8.20
CA HIS A 110 -0.97 2.70 -7.78
C HIS A 110 -0.44 1.32 -8.19
N ALA A 111 -1.24 0.27 -8.05
CA ALA A 111 -0.83 -1.08 -8.45
C ALA A 111 -0.58 -1.21 -9.95
N VAL A 112 -1.41 -0.59 -10.81
CA VAL A 112 -1.14 -0.56 -12.26
C VAL A 112 0.20 0.13 -12.53
N HIS A 113 0.43 1.30 -11.94
CA HIS A 113 1.71 2.01 -12.07
C HIS A 113 2.90 1.19 -11.53
N ALA A 114 2.72 0.50 -10.40
CA ALA A 114 3.74 -0.37 -9.82
C ALA A 114 4.14 -1.51 -10.78
N ASN A 115 3.17 -2.10 -11.49
CA ASN A 115 3.44 -3.10 -12.50
C ASN A 115 4.21 -2.51 -13.69
N GLU A 116 3.78 -1.35 -14.21
CA GLU A 116 4.45 -0.67 -15.33
C GLU A 116 5.93 -0.36 -15.02
N GLU A 117 6.23 0.11 -13.81
CA GLU A 117 7.61 0.33 -13.38
C GLU A 117 8.37 -0.98 -13.13
N LEU A 118 7.72 -1.99 -12.57
CA LEU A 118 8.32 -3.30 -12.36
C LEU A 118 8.71 -3.97 -13.69
N GLU A 119 7.85 -3.90 -14.72
CA GLU A 119 8.14 -4.48 -16.04
C GLU A 119 9.43 -3.91 -16.64
N LYS A 120 9.64 -2.59 -16.54
CA LYS A 120 10.89 -1.93 -17.00
C LYS A 120 12.13 -2.49 -16.30
N ILE A 121 12.02 -2.78 -15.02
CA ILE A 121 13.12 -3.32 -14.19
C ILE A 121 13.39 -4.77 -14.58
N LEU A 122 12.34 -5.56 -14.78
CA LEU A 122 12.46 -6.94 -15.24
C LEU A 122 13.05 -7.01 -16.66
N GLU A 123 12.75 -6.05 -17.54
CA GLU A 123 13.36 -5.94 -18.87
C GLU A 123 14.87 -5.66 -18.80
N LYS A 124 15.30 -4.70 -17.98
CA LYS A 124 16.74 -4.44 -17.73
C LYS A 124 17.44 -5.67 -17.18
N ALA A 125 16.82 -6.37 -16.23
CA ALA A 125 17.34 -7.61 -15.68
C ALA A 125 17.48 -8.72 -16.73
N LYS A 126 16.50 -8.86 -17.63
CA LYS A 126 16.59 -9.78 -18.80
C LYS A 126 17.70 -9.40 -19.76
N ALA A 127 18.03 -8.10 -19.88
CA ALA A 127 19.14 -7.61 -20.68
C ALA A 127 20.52 -7.83 -20.03
N GLY A 128 20.57 -8.37 -18.81
CA GLY A 128 21.82 -8.65 -18.08
C GLY A 128 22.29 -7.51 -17.19
N GLU A 129 21.45 -6.50 -16.94
CA GLU A 129 21.73 -5.43 -15.99
C GLU A 129 21.25 -5.84 -14.59
N LYS A 130 22.13 -5.83 -13.59
CA LYS A 130 21.71 -6.06 -12.21
C LYS A 130 20.83 -4.91 -11.73
N GLN A 131 19.76 -5.22 -11.01
CA GLN A 131 18.82 -4.22 -10.49
C GLN A 131 18.67 -4.38 -8.98
N LYS A 132 18.63 -3.27 -8.25
CA LYS A 132 18.37 -3.21 -6.80
C LYS A 132 16.91 -2.92 -6.53
N LEU A 133 16.25 -3.79 -5.78
CA LEU A 133 14.84 -3.66 -5.41
C LEU A 133 14.73 -3.49 -3.89
N LEU A 134 14.06 -2.42 -3.47
CA LEU A 134 13.79 -2.15 -2.06
C LEU A 134 12.28 -2.14 -1.81
N ILE A 135 11.76 -3.13 -1.11
CA ILE A 135 10.32 -3.28 -0.90
C ILE A 135 10.02 -3.30 0.60
N GLY A 136 8.98 -2.59 1.03
CA GLY A 136 8.81 -2.38 2.45
C GLY A 136 7.74 -1.38 2.86
N THR A 137 7.99 -0.71 3.98
CA THR A 137 7.16 0.39 4.50
C THR A 137 7.88 1.73 4.40
N GLY A 138 7.21 2.74 3.83
CA GLY A 138 7.78 4.08 3.64
C GLY A 138 7.75 5.04 4.85
N HIS A 139 7.19 4.64 5.99
CA HIS A 139 7.19 5.47 7.21
C HIS A 139 7.14 4.59 8.47
N GLY A 140 7.78 5.06 9.55
CA GLY A 140 7.80 4.41 10.88
C GLY A 140 6.43 4.15 11.54
N MET A 141 5.33 4.68 10.99
CA MET A 141 3.96 4.55 11.51
C MET A 141 3.05 3.73 10.56
N CYS A 142 3.63 3.10 9.53
CA CYS A 142 2.88 2.20 8.66
C CYS A 142 2.33 1.00 9.46
N THR A 143 1.13 0.56 9.07
CA THR A 143 0.37 -0.49 9.79
C THR A 143 -0.06 -1.66 8.89
N CYS A 144 0.33 -1.67 7.62
CA CYS A 144 -0.08 -2.68 6.63
C CYS A 144 1.12 -3.44 6.04
N GLN A 145 1.98 -3.99 6.89
CA GLN A 145 3.19 -4.71 6.50
C GLN A 145 2.88 -5.98 5.69
N GLY A 146 1.73 -6.61 5.95
CA GLY A 146 1.32 -7.85 5.26
C GLY A 146 1.23 -7.70 3.75
N ALA A 147 0.74 -6.56 3.24
CA ALA A 147 0.66 -6.31 1.81
C ALA A 147 2.04 -6.17 1.17
N ALA A 148 2.96 -5.46 1.84
CA ALA A 148 4.34 -5.33 1.37
C ALA A 148 5.10 -6.67 1.44
N PHE A 149 4.86 -7.47 2.47
CA PHE A 149 5.38 -8.85 2.60
C PHE A 149 4.88 -9.74 1.46
N GLU A 150 3.59 -9.69 1.11
CA GLU A 150 3.07 -10.48 -0.02
C GLU A 150 3.68 -10.00 -1.34
N TYR A 151 3.78 -8.68 -1.53
CA TYR A 151 4.31 -8.08 -2.75
C TYR A 151 5.79 -8.42 -3.00
N ILE A 152 6.67 -8.32 -2.00
CA ILE A 152 8.10 -8.64 -2.18
C ILE A 152 8.29 -10.09 -2.63
N PHE A 153 7.50 -11.03 -2.11
CA PHE A 153 7.58 -12.43 -2.52
C PHE A 153 6.88 -12.73 -3.85
N ASN A 154 5.86 -11.96 -4.24
CA ASN A 154 5.30 -12.03 -5.59
C ASN A 154 6.33 -11.55 -6.64
N VAL A 155 7.02 -10.45 -6.38
CA VAL A 155 8.11 -9.95 -7.25
C VAL A 155 9.24 -10.99 -7.34
N GLU A 156 9.65 -11.55 -6.19
CA GLU A 156 10.66 -12.62 -6.11
C GLU A 156 10.25 -13.86 -6.92
N HIS A 157 8.98 -14.25 -6.82
CA HIS A 157 8.42 -15.39 -7.53
C HIS A 157 8.42 -15.17 -9.04
N GLU A 158 7.94 -14.02 -9.53
CA GLU A 158 7.94 -13.70 -10.96
C GLU A 158 9.38 -13.61 -11.51
N ALA A 159 10.33 -13.08 -10.74
CA ALA A 159 11.73 -13.08 -11.12
C ALA A 159 12.32 -14.49 -11.25
N ARG A 160 11.98 -15.41 -10.34
CA ARG A 160 12.38 -16.83 -10.45
C ARG A 160 11.77 -17.51 -11.66
N LYS A 161 10.47 -17.31 -11.87
CA LYS A 161 9.72 -17.86 -13.00
C LYS A 161 10.27 -17.37 -14.34
N ALA A 162 10.71 -16.13 -14.40
CA ALA A 162 11.39 -15.55 -15.57
C ALA A 162 12.88 -15.94 -15.68
N GLY A 163 13.45 -16.65 -14.71
CA GLY A 163 14.86 -17.07 -14.72
C GLY A 163 15.86 -15.94 -14.49
N ILE A 164 15.43 -14.81 -13.92
CA ILE A 164 16.25 -13.59 -13.73
C ILE A 164 16.45 -13.24 -12.25
N ARG A 165 16.06 -14.10 -11.31
CA ARG A 165 16.18 -13.84 -9.86
C ARG A 165 17.60 -13.44 -9.44
N ASP A 166 18.64 -14.01 -10.04
CA ASP A 166 20.04 -13.73 -9.73
C ASP A 166 20.52 -12.35 -10.24
N MET A 167 19.72 -11.70 -11.07
CA MET A 167 19.93 -10.32 -11.54
C MET A 167 19.31 -9.28 -10.61
N LEU A 168 18.51 -9.70 -9.62
CA LEU A 168 17.79 -8.80 -8.73
C LEU A 168 18.33 -8.86 -7.30
N ASP A 169 18.86 -7.76 -6.80
CA ASP A 169 19.21 -7.58 -5.40
C ASP A 169 17.97 -7.08 -4.65
N ILE A 170 17.13 -8.02 -4.18
CA ILE A 170 15.86 -7.73 -3.51
C ILE A 170 16.08 -7.62 -1.99
N LYS A 171 15.68 -6.49 -1.39
CA LYS A 171 15.84 -6.22 0.04
C LYS A 171 14.52 -5.75 0.67
N TRP A 172 14.26 -6.21 1.89
CA TRP A 172 13.15 -5.76 2.73
C TRP A 172 13.55 -4.60 3.62
N ILE A 173 12.66 -3.63 3.78
CA ILE A 173 12.79 -2.58 4.80
C ILE A 173 11.47 -2.40 5.54
N SER A 174 11.50 -2.42 6.87
CA SER A 174 10.26 -2.25 7.63
C SER A 174 10.44 -1.55 8.97
N ASN A 175 9.38 -0.88 9.40
CA ASN A 175 9.23 -0.34 10.75
C ASN A 175 8.95 -1.40 11.82
N GLU A 176 8.81 -2.67 11.44
CA GLU A 176 8.65 -3.79 12.36
C GLU A 176 9.75 -3.86 13.42
N SER A 177 9.37 -4.12 14.68
CA SER A 177 10.35 -4.27 15.78
C SER A 177 11.21 -5.53 15.65
N PHE A 178 10.66 -6.56 15.00
CA PHE A 178 11.34 -7.78 14.57
C PHE A 178 10.68 -8.28 13.28
N LEU A 179 11.42 -9.01 12.44
CA LEU A 179 10.89 -9.53 11.19
C LEU A 179 9.68 -10.45 11.43
N GLY A 180 8.53 -10.17 10.80
CA GLY A 180 7.29 -10.93 10.98
C GLY A 180 6.44 -10.49 12.18
N ASP A 181 6.67 -9.29 12.72
CA ASP A 181 5.81 -8.59 13.66
C ASP A 181 4.46 -8.24 13.01
N PHE A 182 4.49 -7.84 11.73
CA PHE A 182 3.35 -7.44 10.91
C PHE A 182 2.47 -6.34 11.53
N GLY A 183 3.03 -5.54 12.44
CA GLY A 183 2.31 -4.49 13.18
C GLY A 183 1.33 -5.01 14.22
N MET A 184 1.40 -6.30 14.59
CA MET A 184 0.46 -6.97 15.50
C MET A 184 1.15 -7.70 16.66
N GLY A 185 2.46 -7.53 16.85
CA GLY A 185 3.24 -8.26 17.85
C GLY A 185 3.56 -9.70 17.43
N GLY A 186 3.47 -10.00 16.13
CA GLY A 186 3.62 -11.33 15.58
C GLY A 186 2.39 -12.22 15.76
N LEU A 187 2.48 -13.44 15.23
CA LEU A 187 1.38 -14.40 15.20
C LEU A 187 1.89 -15.85 15.30
N HIS A 188 1.00 -16.79 15.58
CA HIS A 188 1.31 -18.21 15.63
C HIS A 188 0.57 -18.95 14.51
N LEU A 189 1.33 -19.59 13.61
CA LEU A 189 0.83 -20.34 12.46
C LEU A 189 0.85 -21.83 12.76
N LYS A 190 -0.14 -22.57 12.26
CA LYS A 190 -0.09 -24.03 12.24
C LYS A 190 0.47 -24.50 10.90
N VAL A 191 1.69 -25.04 10.90
CA VAL A 191 2.38 -25.54 9.71
C VAL A 191 2.85 -26.97 9.98
N GLY A 192 2.48 -27.91 9.11
CA GLY A 192 2.93 -29.31 9.22
C GLY A 192 2.56 -30.00 10.54
N GLY A 193 1.49 -29.56 11.23
CA GLY A 193 1.07 -30.09 12.52
C GLY A 193 1.71 -29.41 13.75
N TYR A 194 2.62 -28.46 13.55
CA TYR A 194 3.29 -27.70 14.61
C TYR A 194 2.83 -26.25 14.63
N THR A 195 2.93 -25.62 15.80
CA THR A 195 2.73 -24.18 15.96
C THR A 195 4.07 -23.47 15.80
N VAL A 196 4.17 -22.55 14.84
CA VAL A 196 5.38 -21.79 14.50
C VAL A 196 5.10 -20.31 14.68
N SER A 197 6.03 -19.55 15.26
CA SER A 197 5.90 -18.09 15.35
C SER A 197 6.13 -17.44 13.97
N SER A 198 5.46 -16.33 13.71
CA SER A 198 5.65 -15.55 12.48
C SER A 198 7.09 -15.08 12.31
N LYS A 199 7.79 -14.82 13.41
CA LYS A 199 9.22 -14.50 13.40
C LYS A 199 10.04 -15.62 12.77
N LEU A 200 9.91 -16.85 13.30
CA LEU A 200 10.65 -18.00 12.77
C LEU A 200 10.26 -18.29 11.32
N PHE A 201 8.96 -18.19 11.01
CA PHE A 201 8.46 -18.35 9.65
C PHE A 201 9.08 -17.33 8.69
N ALA A 202 9.04 -16.04 9.03
CA ALA A 202 9.56 -14.98 8.20
C ALA A 202 11.08 -15.10 8.05
N GLU A 203 11.85 -15.21 9.15
CA GLU A 203 13.32 -15.37 9.09
C GLU A 203 13.73 -16.56 8.21
N SER A 204 13.02 -17.68 8.30
CA SER A 204 13.27 -18.85 7.46
C SER A 204 13.01 -18.57 5.98
N LEU A 205 11.86 -17.95 5.68
CA LEU A 205 11.47 -17.65 4.30
C LEU A 205 12.40 -16.62 3.65
N TYR A 206 12.73 -15.53 4.35
CA TYR A 206 13.64 -14.50 3.85
C TYR A 206 15.05 -15.06 3.61
N ALA A 207 15.56 -15.91 4.52
CA ALA A 207 16.84 -16.59 4.34
C ALA A 207 16.82 -17.58 3.17
N GLU A 208 15.78 -18.43 3.05
CA GLU A 208 15.61 -19.39 1.95
C GLU A 208 15.58 -18.67 0.58
N ARG A 209 14.92 -17.52 0.53
CA ARG A 209 14.75 -16.72 -0.70
C ARG A 209 15.88 -15.74 -0.97
N ASN A 210 16.91 -15.71 -0.11
CA ASN A 210 18.04 -14.78 -0.18
C ASN A 210 17.58 -13.31 -0.30
N VAL A 211 16.67 -12.91 0.58
CA VAL A 211 16.15 -11.54 0.69
C VAL A 211 16.67 -10.97 2.02
N PRO A 212 17.74 -10.16 2.03
CA PRO A 212 18.16 -9.44 3.23
C PRO A 212 17.10 -8.44 3.71
N TRP A 213 17.17 -8.06 4.98
CA TRP A 213 16.19 -7.14 5.58
C TRP A 213 16.81 -6.07 6.46
N ILE A 214 16.08 -4.96 6.59
CA ILE A 214 16.29 -3.86 7.55
C ILE A 214 15.00 -3.75 8.37
N ILE A 215 15.10 -3.82 9.68
CA ILE A 215 13.96 -3.77 10.62
C ILE A 215 14.14 -2.61 11.59
N GLY A 216 13.03 -2.17 12.20
CA GLY A 216 13.00 -0.99 13.05
C GLY A 216 13.31 0.30 12.31
N ALA A 217 13.10 0.34 10.99
CA ALA A 217 13.44 1.46 10.14
C ALA A 217 12.25 2.41 9.92
N HIS A 218 12.49 3.69 10.17
CA HIS A 218 11.63 4.79 9.74
C HIS A 218 12.31 5.46 8.53
N VAL A 219 11.78 5.25 7.33
CA VAL A 219 12.20 6.03 6.15
C VAL A 219 11.77 7.48 6.35
N ASN A 220 12.73 8.41 6.35
CA ASN A 220 12.50 9.83 6.63
C ASN A 220 12.68 10.73 5.40
N ASN A 221 13.42 10.26 4.39
CA ASN A 221 13.59 10.96 3.13
C ASN A 221 13.76 9.98 1.96
N VAL A 222 13.19 10.32 0.81
CA VAL A 222 13.28 9.57 -0.44
C VAL A 222 13.76 10.52 -1.54
N GLU A 223 14.76 10.09 -2.27
CA GLU A 223 15.33 10.77 -3.43
C GLU A 223 15.32 9.83 -4.63
N SER A 224 15.71 10.34 -5.80
CA SER A 224 15.87 9.52 -6.99
C SER A 224 16.90 8.41 -6.77
N GLY A 225 16.43 7.17 -6.64
CA GLY A 225 17.25 5.96 -6.51
C GLY A 225 17.89 5.77 -5.13
N LYS A 226 17.47 6.51 -4.10
CA LYS A 226 18.01 6.42 -2.75
C LYS A 226 16.95 6.74 -1.68
N ILE A 227 16.98 6.02 -0.57
CA ILE A 227 16.27 6.41 0.66
C ILE A 227 17.24 6.68 1.80
N HIS A 228 16.77 7.46 2.77
CA HIS A 228 17.37 7.64 4.09
C HIS A 228 16.41 7.13 5.14
N TYR A 229 16.94 6.44 6.15
CA TYR A 229 16.14 5.90 7.24
C TYR A 229 16.84 6.07 8.60
N GLU A 230 16.03 6.15 9.64
CA GLU A 230 16.45 6.12 11.04
C GLU A 230 16.04 4.79 11.66
N LEU A 231 16.95 4.14 12.38
CA LEU A 231 16.68 2.92 13.13
C LEU A 231 16.21 3.24 14.56
N LEU A 232 15.61 2.25 15.23
CA LEU A 232 15.13 2.40 16.61
C LEU A 232 16.21 2.84 17.63
N ASP A 233 17.50 2.62 17.33
CA ASP A 233 18.62 3.08 18.16
C ASP A 233 19.10 4.50 17.82
N GLY A 234 18.43 5.18 16.88
CA GLY A 234 18.75 6.52 16.40
C GLY A 234 19.86 6.55 15.36
N SER A 235 20.41 5.40 14.94
CA SER A 235 21.39 5.36 13.86
C SER A 235 20.71 5.63 12.51
N MET A 236 21.41 6.39 11.67
CA MET A 236 20.95 6.74 10.32
C MET A 236 21.60 5.81 9.29
N GLY A 237 20.83 5.44 8.27
CA GLY A 237 21.32 4.65 7.14
C GLY A 237 20.76 5.12 5.81
N GLU A 238 21.37 4.62 4.74
CA GLU A 238 20.97 4.89 3.37
C GLU A 238 20.87 3.57 2.60
N GLU A 239 19.90 3.46 1.70
CA GLU A 239 19.81 2.35 0.74
C GLU A 239 19.56 2.88 -0.66
N GLU A 240 20.31 2.36 -1.63
CA GLU A 240 20.12 2.65 -3.04
C GLU A 240 19.18 1.64 -3.68
N PHE A 241 18.37 2.08 -4.63
CA PHE A 241 17.43 1.23 -5.36
C PHE A 241 17.30 1.68 -6.82
N ASP A 242 16.99 0.73 -7.70
CA ASP A 242 16.49 1.00 -9.05
C ASP A 242 14.96 0.97 -9.07
N PHE A 243 14.36 0.25 -8.12
CA PHE A 243 12.91 0.17 -7.90
C PHE A 243 12.60 0.09 -6.41
N ALA A 244 11.64 0.90 -5.95
CA ALA A 244 11.16 0.82 -4.59
C ALA A 244 9.63 0.85 -4.50
N MET A 245 9.07 -0.06 -3.70
CA MET A 245 7.65 -0.08 -3.32
C MET A 245 7.54 0.13 -1.81
N LEU A 246 6.97 1.26 -1.40
CA LEU A 246 6.96 1.76 -0.01
C LEU A 246 5.58 2.22 0.47
#